data_AF-A0A3N4MGR3-F1
#
_entry.id   AF-A0A3N4MGR3-F1
#
_cell.length_a   1.000
_cell.length_b   1.000
_cell.length_c   1.000
_cell.angle_alpha   90.00
_cell.angle_beta   90.00
_cell.angle_gamma   90.00
#
_symmetry.space_group_name_H-M   'P 1'
#
loop_
_entity.id
_entity.type
_entity.pdbx_description
1 polymer ?
#
loop_
_entity_poly.entity_id
_entity_poly.type
_entity_poly.pdbx_seq_one_letter_code
_entity_poly.pdbx_strand_id
1 'polypeptide(L)'
;MTLPTTSPSGPGYQITWLSATGIAGFITGCFILFLGNFSCSKPRQPVFHDITWSIKGQSFNEVNAHIDSLKRDRDHAWGAYAKLTGNNNDTAKIIKQERLEAANRDAGLINKLTQYKEIFRDSGNTDMLSFKALNSPLNLKISQDSLRRWDSAFVKDGRLWESPPVEYTLQDPAIPLKPAGHVIFSVQTFPFNIAYIAQHPEVGIWLLLVLIYSSFCFLAFTMCCFLSGKVKTLADPDPSDKGRYALICVIMAVVLFIIAWIWKHSFYDASVVKDLYFMGHLEIVELSMLVLGSISGALCLSGFIYTAPKLSALRNQLVTEVKNAAALSAALQTTLSQNAAAAPAVQAQLDQAEIRARDLKARQEELSGVFNTYFILAAIILSTMVLCSGALYNTANSLEFVKLLTQNWGFSPVRTDFIYLYGGLYTVILLLVYIPVRMHVSEAGPGTPAAAAATATNGKWYEWVKDPFAQLKTVLAAASPLLVSLLQTLFDLLFK
;
A
#
# COMPACT_ATOMS: atom_id res chain seq x y z
N MET A 1 -23.95 -3.14 47.01
CA MET A 1 -24.04 -2.59 45.64
C MET A 1 -23.64 -3.71 44.69
N THR A 2 -24.62 -4.49 44.24
CA THR A 2 -24.44 -5.68 43.40
C THR A 2 -24.35 -5.26 41.94
N LEU A 3 -23.19 -5.46 41.31
CA LEU A 3 -23.04 -5.29 39.86
C LEU A 3 -23.95 -6.32 39.16
N PRO A 4 -24.72 -5.93 38.13
CA PRO A 4 -25.62 -6.84 37.43
C PRO A 4 -24.80 -7.90 36.68
N THR A 5 -24.96 -9.17 37.06
CA THR A 5 -24.15 -10.32 36.61
C THR A 5 -24.68 -11.03 35.37
N THR A 6 -25.61 -10.46 34.63
CA THR A 6 -26.10 -11.05 33.38
C THR A 6 -25.95 -10.05 32.24
N SER A 7 -24.70 -9.81 31.85
CA SER A 7 -24.44 -9.25 30.52
C SER A 7 -24.98 -10.24 29.48
N PRO A 8 -25.85 -9.83 28.54
CA PRO A 8 -26.40 -10.70 27.51
C PRO A 8 -25.31 -11.03 26.48
N SER A 9 -24.34 -11.85 26.86
CA SER A 9 -23.20 -12.26 26.04
C SER A 9 -23.56 -13.46 25.18
N GLY A 10 -24.63 -13.34 24.39
CA GLY A 10 -24.86 -14.26 23.28
C GLY A 10 -23.85 -13.98 22.15
N PRO A 11 -23.45 -14.99 21.35
CA PRO A 11 -22.53 -14.79 20.21
C PRO A 11 -23.02 -13.71 19.23
N GLY A 12 -24.33 -13.47 19.15
CA GLY A 12 -24.90 -12.38 18.36
C GLY A 12 -24.41 -10.98 18.77
N TYR A 13 -24.20 -10.72 20.07
CA TYR A 13 -23.78 -9.41 20.56
C TYR A 13 -22.37 -9.02 20.07
N GLN A 14 -21.45 -9.98 20.05
CA GLN A 14 -20.09 -9.75 19.56
C GLN A 14 -20.09 -9.43 18.07
N ILE A 15 -20.87 -10.16 17.27
CA ILE A 15 -20.99 -9.91 15.84
C ILE A 15 -21.57 -8.52 15.58
N THR A 16 -22.62 -8.12 16.31
CA THR A 16 -23.20 -6.77 16.18
C THR A 16 -22.19 -5.66 16.49
N TRP A 17 -21.38 -5.80 17.55
CA TRP A 17 -20.34 -4.82 17.86
C TRP A 17 -19.24 -4.75 16.82
N LEU A 18 -18.82 -5.89 16.28
CA LEU A 18 -17.85 -5.94 15.20
C LEU A 18 -18.40 -5.28 13.95
N SER A 19 -19.64 -5.58 13.54
CA SER A 19 -20.27 -4.90 12.42
C SER A 19 -20.39 -3.39 12.62
N ALA A 20 -20.82 -2.95 13.81
CA ALA A 20 -20.94 -1.52 14.13
C ALA A 20 -19.60 -0.79 14.09
N THR A 21 -18.53 -1.40 14.61
CA THR A 21 -17.18 -0.82 14.60
C THR A 21 -16.57 -0.81 13.21
N GLY A 22 -16.83 -1.83 12.39
CA GLY A 22 -16.48 -1.81 10.97
C GLY A 22 -17.16 -0.67 10.21
N ILE A 23 -18.46 -0.45 10.43
CA ILE A 23 -19.20 0.68 9.85
C ILE A 23 -18.64 2.02 10.35
N ALA A 24 -18.31 2.14 11.63
CA ALA A 24 -17.68 3.35 12.18
C ALA A 24 -16.32 3.63 11.53
N GLY A 25 -15.51 2.59 11.29
CA GLY A 25 -14.24 2.70 10.56
C GLY A 25 -14.44 3.11 9.10
N PHE A 26 -15.47 2.58 8.42
CA PHE A 26 -15.83 3.00 7.07
C PHE A 26 -16.22 4.49 7.03
N ILE A 27 -17.09 4.93 7.94
CA ILE A 27 -17.51 6.33 8.07
C ILE A 27 -16.29 7.22 8.35
N THR A 28 -15.39 6.79 9.24
CA THR A 28 -14.14 7.51 9.53
C THR A 28 -13.26 7.62 8.29
N GLY A 29 -13.15 6.55 7.49
CA GLY A 29 -12.44 6.58 6.21
C GLY A 29 -13.03 7.60 5.23
N CYS A 30 -14.36 7.66 5.13
CA CYS A 30 -15.04 8.70 4.35
C CYS A 30 -14.72 10.11 4.88
N PHE A 31 -14.71 10.30 6.20
CA PHE A 31 -14.31 11.58 6.79
C PHE A 31 -12.86 11.93 6.45
N ILE A 32 -11.91 10.99 6.58
CA ILE A 32 -10.50 11.22 6.24
C ILE A 32 -10.35 11.62 4.77
N LEU A 33 -10.98 10.90 3.84
CA LEU A 33 -10.89 11.15 2.41
C LEU A 33 -11.54 12.48 1.98
N PHE A 34 -12.58 12.92 2.69
CA PHE A 34 -13.36 14.10 2.31
C PHE A 34 -13.32 15.20 3.37
N LEU A 35 -12.32 15.21 4.27
CA LEU A 35 -12.26 16.07 5.45
C LEU A 35 -12.32 17.56 5.09
N GLY A 36 -11.63 17.95 4.01
CA GLY A 36 -11.65 19.32 3.46
C GLY A 36 -13.03 19.81 3.00
N ASN A 37 -13.96 18.89 2.70
CA ASN A 37 -15.30 19.21 2.22
C ASN A 37 -16.35 19.38 3.31
N PHE A 38 -16.00 19.12 4.58
CA PHE A 38 -16.93 19.31 5.71
C PHE A 38 -16.89 20.72 6.31
N SER A 39 -16.01 21.61 5.83
CA SER A 39 -16.03 23.01 6.28
C SER A 39 -17.32 23.69 5.82
N CYS A 40 -18.24 23.93 6.76
CA CYS A 40 -19.55 24.57 6.49
C CYS A 40 -19.44 25.98 5.88
N SER A 41 -18.26 26.58 5.91
CA SER A 41 -18.01 27.96 5.45
C SER A 41 -17.77 28.12 3.96
N LYS A 42 -17.51 27.03 3.21
CA LYS A 42 -17.20 27.09 1.77
C LYS A 42 -18.12 26.14 0.99
N PRO A 43 -18.56 26.51 -0.22
CA PRO A 43 -19.35 25.61 -1.06
C PRO A 43 -18.60 24.28 -1.26
N ARG A 44 -19.33 23.16 -1.17
CA ARG A 44 -18.74 21.83 -1.39
C ARG A 44 -18.11 21.79 -2.77
N GLN A 45 -16.81 21.57 -2.79
CA GLN A 45 -16.01 21.58 -3.98
C GLN A 45 -15.40 20.18 -4.20
N PRO A 46 -15.18 19.73 -5.44
CA PRO A 46 -14.50 18.47 -5.68
C PRO A 46 -13.15 18.39 -4.97
N VAL A 47 -12.83 17.25 -4.38
CA VAL A 47 -11.54 17.08 -3.71
C VAL A 47 -10.44 16.79 -4.73
N PHE A 48 -10.82 16.19 -5.86
CA PHE A 48 -9.91 15.80 -6.91
C PHE A 48 -9.80 16.85 -8.01
N HIS A 49 -8.62 16.88 -8.62
CA HIS A 49 -8.29 17.76 -9.72
C HIS A 49 -7.30 17.07 -10.66
N ASP A 50 -7.18 17.61 -11.87
CA ASP A 50 -6.10 17.28 -12.80
C ASP A 50 -5.22 18.51 -13.02
N ILE A 51 -3.99 18.26 -13.45
CA ILE A 51 -3.10 19.30 -13.95
C ILE A 51 -3.15 19.29 -15.47
N THR A 52 -3.77 20.33 -16.03
CA THR A 52 -3.77 20.59 -17.47
C THR A 52 -2.71 21.63 -17.81
N TRP A 53 -2.38 21.72 -19.10
CA TRP A 53 -1.55 22.81 -19.59
C TRP A 53 -2.11 23.35 -20.89
N SER A 54 -1.82 24.62 -21.14
CA SER A 54 -2.11 25.26 -22.41
C SER A 54 -0.85 25.91 -22.96
N ILE A 55 -0.63 25.75 -24.26
CA ILE A 55 0.38 26.52 -24.98
C ILE A 55 -0.20 27.90 -25.27
N LYS A 56 0.46 28.95 -24.78
CA LYS A 56 0.05 30.33 -25.04
C LYS A 56 0.82 30.92 -26.23
N GLY A 57 0.06 31.31 -27.27
CA GLY A 57 0.34 32.40 -28.21
C GLY A 57 1.55 32.28 -29.14
N GLN A 58 2.77 32.42 -28.62
CA GLN A 58 3.96 32.67 -29.46
C GLN A 58 4.34 31.45 -30.31
N SER A 59 4.34 30.27 -29.73
CA SER A 59 4.78 29.07 -30.44
C SER A 59 3.78 28.59 -31.49
N PHE A 60 2.49 28.86 -31.32
CA PHE A 60 1.49 28.63 -32.37
C PHE A 60 1.78 29.53 -33.59
N ASN A 61 2.17 30.78 -33.35
CA ASN A 61 2.56 31.70 -34.42
C ASN A 61 3.85 31.28 -35.11
N GLU A 62 4.83 30.77 -34.37
CA GLU A 62 6.07 30.23 -34.94
C GLU A 62 5.83 28.98 -35.80
N VAL A 63 4.99 28.05 -35.33
CA VAL A 63 4.60 26.87 -36.12
C VAL A 63 3.88 27.30 -37.40
N ASN A 64 2.97 28.27 -37.34
CA ASN A 64 2.31 28.82 -38.53
C ASN A 64 3.29 29.48 -39.48
N ALA A 65 4.16 30.36 -38.98
CA ALA A 65 5.17 31.04 -39.79
C ALA A 65 6.09 30.03 -40.49
N HIS A 66 6.40 28.92 -39.82
CA HIS A 66 7.23 27.88 -40.40
C HIS A 66 6.50 27.04 -41.45
N ILE A 67 5.24 26.65 -41.20
CA ILE A 67 4.37 26.02 -42.20
C ILE A 67 4.29 26.89 -43.46
N ASP A 68 4.13 28.20 -43.29
CA ASP A 68 4.03 29.14 -44.41
C ASP A 68 5.36 29.28 -45.17
N SER A 69 6.49 29.20 -44.47
CA SER A 69 7.81 29.16 -45.13
C SER A 69 7.98 27.90 -45.97
N LEU A 70 7.71 26.73 -45.41
CA LEU A 70 7.82 25.45 -46.13
C LEU A 70 6.88 25.39 -47.34
N LYS A 71 5.67 25.97 -47.23
CA LYS A 71 4.76 26.08 -48.38
C LYS A 71 5.37 26.91 -49.51
N ARG A 72 5.97 28.06 -49.20
CA ARG A 72 6.66 28.90 -50.19
C ARG A 72 7.82 28.17 -50.84
N ASP A 73 8.64 27.47 -50.06
CA ASP A 73 9.81 26.74 -50.57
C ASP A 73 9.39 25.59 -51.48
N ARG A 74 8.36 24.83 -51.07
CA ARG A 74 7.74 23.76 -51.88
C ARG A 74 7.16 24.30 -53.18
N ASP A 75 6.42 25.40 -53.14
CA ASP A 75 5.80 26.00 -54.32
C ASP A 75 6.87 26.54 -55.29
N HIS A 76 7.97 27.09 -54.77
CA HIS A 76 9.13 27.49 -55.57
C HIS A 76 9.84 26.27 -56.20
N ALA A 77 10.01 25.17 -55.47
CA ALA A 77 10.58 23.93 -55.98
C ALA A 77 9.72 23.30 -57.10
N TRP A 78 8.40 23.31 -56.95
CA TRP A 78 7.46 22.87 -57.99
C TRP A 78 7.50 23.76 -59.22
N GLY A 79 7.57 25.08 -59.04
CA GLY A 79 7.74 26.02 -60.15
C GLY A 79 9.04 25.79 -60.92
N ALA A 80 10.14 25.48 -60.23
CA ALA A 80 11.40 25.12 -60.85
C ALA A 80 11.34 23.76 -61.58
N TYR A 81 10.71 22.75 -60.97
CA TYR A 81 10.47 21.44 -61.58
C TYR A 81 9.67 21.56 -62.89
N ALA A 82 8.59 22.35 -62.88
CA ALA A 82 7.73 22.56 -64.04
C ALA A 82 8.46 23.20 -65.23
N LYS A 83 9.46 24.05 -64.97
CA LYS A 83 10.33 24.63 -66.01
C LYS A 83 11.32 23.62 -66.62
N LEU A 84 11.66 22.55 -65.89
CA LEU A 84 12.56 21.49 -66.35
C LEU A 84 11.84 20.39 -67.15
N THR A 85 10.52 20.27 -67.01
CA THR A 85 9.68 19.38 -67.85
C THR A 85 9.66 19.85 -69.30
N GLY A 86 10.63 19.36 -70.07
CA GLY A 86 10.86 19.71 -71.48
C GLY A 86 12.33 19.55 -71.89
N ASN A 87 13.25 19.47 -70.92
CA ASN A 87 14.68 19.29 -71.16
C ASN A 87 15.11 17.86 -70.75
N ASN A 88 15.58 17.07 -71.73
CA ASN A 88 15.86 15.63 -71.54
C ASN A 88 17.34 15.31 -71.26
N ASN A 89 18.20 16.31 -71.01
CA ASN A 89 19.59 16.02 -70.67
C ASN A 89 19.71 15.32 -69.29
N ASP A 90 20.75 14.52 -69.09
CA ASP A 90 20.86 13.69 -67.90
C ASP A 90 21.04 14.51 -66.61
N THR A 91 21.68 15.68 -66.69
CA THR A 91 21.78 16.64 -65.57
C THR A 91 20.39 17.14 -65.13
N ALA A 92 19.49 17.42 -66.08
CA ALA A 92 18.13 17.87 -65.82
C ALA A 92 17.31 16.77 -65.16
N LYS A 93 17.55 15.49 -65.48
CA LYS A 93 16.90 14.37 -64.80
C LYS A 93 17.30 14.29 -63.33
N ILE A 94 18.59 14.44 -63.02
CA ILE A 94 19.09 14.43 -61.63
C ILE A 94 18.49 15.59 -60.83
N ILE A 95 18.58 16.81 -61.35
CA ILE A 95 18.00 18.00 -60.69
C ILE A 95 16.49 17.84 -60.51
N LYS A 96 15.79 17.28 -61.51
CA LYS A 96 14.34 17.03 -61.43
C LYS A 96 14.00 16.06 -60.31
N GLN A 97 14.79 14.98 -60.14
CA GLN A 97 14.61 14.02 -59.06
C GLN A 97 14.87 14.65 -57.69
N GLU A 98 15.96 15.38 -57.52
CA GLU A 98 16.30 16.08 -56.27
C GLU A 98 15.21 17.08 -55.86
N ARG A 99 14.66 17.84 -56.82
CA ARG A 99 13.60 18.82 -56.55
C ARG A 99 12.28 18.15 -56.18
N LEU A 100 11.96 17.02 -56.81
CA LEU A 100 10.78 16.23 -56.46
C LEU A 100 10.91 15.65 -55.04
N GLU A 101 12.08 15.13 -54.69
CA GLU A 101 12.36 14.62 -53.35
C GLU A 101 12.31 15.72 -52.28
N ALA A 102 12.83 16.92 -52.58
CA ALA A 102 12.70 18.08 -51.70
C ALA A 102 11.24 18.47 -51.49
N ALA A 103 10.45 18.60 -52.58
CA ALA A 103 9.03 18.96 -52.48
C ALA A 103 8.21 17.92 -51.70
N ASN A 104 8.51 16.63 -51.88
CA ASN A 104 7.87 15.54 -51.14
C ASN A 104 8.25 15.55 -49.64
N ARG A 105 9.52 15.84 -49.33
CA ARG A 105 10.01 16.01 -47.95
C ARG A 105 9.29 17.16 -47.25
N ASP A 106 9.21 18.32 -47.91
CA ASP A 106 8.53 19.50 -47.39
C ASP A 106 7.04 19.26 -47.20
N ALA A 107 6.39 18.54 -48.12
CA ALA A 107 4.99 18.13 -47.95
C ALA A 107 4.78 17.25 -46.71
N GLY A 108 5.69 16.30 -46.45
CA GLY A 108 5.67 15.48 -45.24
C GLY A 108 5.84 16.32 -43.97
N LEU A 109 6.77 17.27 -43.97
CA LEU A 109 7.00 18.21 -42.86
C LEU A 109 5.78 19.11 -42.59
N ILE A 110 5.18 19.67 -43.65
CA ILE A 110 3.97 20.50 -43.57
C ILE A 110 2.82 19.70 -42.95
N ASN A 111 2.61 18.45 -43.39
CA ASN A 111 1.56 17.60 -42.84
C ASN A 111 1.78 17.35 -41.34
N LYS A 112 3.02 17.06 -40.93
CA LYS A 112 3.33 16.80 -39.51
C LYS A 112 3.20 18.06 -38.64
N LEU A 113 3.69 19.21 -39.11
CA LEU A 113 3.52 20.49 -38.41
C LEU A 113 2.05 20.92 -38.34
N THR A 114 1.26 20.64 -39.39
CA THR A 114 -0.19 20.88 -39.38
C THR A 114 -0.89 19.98 -38.37
N GLN A 115 -0.47 18.71 -38.25
CA GLN A 115 -0.96 17.83 -37.20
C GLN A 115 -0.65 18.40 -35.81
N TYR A 116 0.60 18.83 -35.55
CA TYR A 116 0.94 19.48 -34.28
C TYR A 116 0.13 20.75 -34.03
N LYS A 117 -0.08 21.56 -35.06
CA LYS A 117 -0.90 22.78 -34.97
C LYS A 117 -2.33 22.46 -34.52
N GLU A 118 -2.99 21.47 -35.12
CA GLU A 118 -4.34 21.08 -34.71
C GLU A 118 -4.34 20.52 -33.29
N ILE A 119 -3.36 19.68 -32.93
CA ILE A 119 -3.27 19.17 -31.55
C ILE A 119 -3.01 20.30 -30.54
N PHE A 120 -2.18 21.30 -30.88
CA PHE A 120 -1.95 22.48 -30.04
C PHE A 120 -3.22 23.32 -29.89
N ARG A 121 -3.97 23.51 -30.96
CA ARG A 121 -5.25 24.22 -30.93
C ARG A 121 -6.27 23.51 -30.05
N ASP A 122 -6.29 22.18 -30.08
CA ASP A 122 -7.22 21.37 -29.31
C ASP A 122 -6.71 21.08 -27.88
N SER A 123 -5.44 21.34 -27.58
CA SER A 123 -4.84 21.09 -26.26
C SER A 123 -5.52 21.85 -25.11
N GLY A 124 -6.13 23.00 -25.41
CA GLY A 124 -6.94 23.75 -24.44
C GLY A 124 -8.27 23.08 -24.08
N ASN A 125 -8.75 22.17 -24.93
CA ASN A 125 -10.02 21.46 -24.76
C ASN A 125 -9.81 20.03 -24.25
N THR A 126 -9.10 19.89 -23.14
CA THR A 126 -9.15 18.71 -22.24
C THR A 126 -8.99 17.30 -22.82
N ASP A 127 -8.66 17.12 -24.10
CA ASP A 127 -8.62 15.78 -24.66
C ASP A 127 -7.32 15.08 -24.24
N MET A 128 -7.44 14.00 -23.46
CA MET A 128 -6.32 13.12 -23.09
C MET A 128 -5.57 12.60 -24.32
N LEU A 129 -6.24 12.48 -25.47
CA LEU A 129 -5.61 12.07 -26.73
C LEU A 129 -4.58 13.11 -27.20
N SER A 130 -4.94 14.40 -27.13
CA SER A 130 -4.05 15.51 -27.50
C SER A 130 -2.84 15.60 -26.58
N PHE A 131 -3.05 15.37 -25.29
CA PHE A 131 -1.98 15.32 -24.30
C PHE A 131 -0.96 14.22 -24.64
N LYS A 132 -1.42 12.98 -24.88
CA LYS A 132 -0.53 11.86 -25.22
C LYS A 132 0.24 12.08 -26.52
N ALA A 133 -0.39 12.67 -27.53
CA ALA A 133 0.24 12.95 -28.81
C ALA A 133 1.33 14.04 -28.72
N LEU A 134 1.16 15.01 -27.80
CA LEU A 134 2.12 16.11 -27.61
C LEU A 134 3.24 15.78 -26.62
N ASN A 135 3.02 14.90 -25.65
CA ASN A 135 4.05 14.61 -24.66
C ASN A 135 5.30 13.98 -25.27
N SER A 136 5.12 12.99 -26.15
CA SER A 136 6.23 12.27 -26.79
C SER A 136 7.29 13.21 -27.42
N PRO A 137 6.87 14.21 -28.22
CA PRO A 137 7.82 15.15 -28.83
C PRO A 137 8.13 16.39 -28.00
N LEU A 138 7.43 16.69 -26.90
CA LEU A 138 7.71 17.89 -26.10
C LEU A 138 8.69 17.60 -24.96
N ASN A 139 9.84 18.27 -24.99
CA ASN A 139 10.76 18.28 -23.86
C ASN A 139 10.56 19.55 -23.02
N LEU A 140 10.03 19.38 -21.82
CA LEU A 140 9.73 20.43 -20.86
C LEU A 140 10.85 20.57 -19.83
N LYS A 141 11.33 21.79 -19.62
CA LYS A 141 12.36 22.10 -18.61
C LYS A 141 11.76 22.24 -17.21
N ILE A 142 11.15 21.17 -16.70
CA ILE A 142 10.66 21.10 -15.32
C ILE A 142 11.73 20.44 -14.47
N SER A 143 12.20 21.12 -13.41
CA SER A 143 13.12 20.51 -12.43
C SER A 143 12.37 19.98 -11.22
N GLN A 144 12.99 19.12 -10.41
CA GLN A 144 12.42 18.68 -9.14
C GLN A 144 12.15 19.86 -8.19
N ASP A 145 13.03 20.86 -8.18
CA ASP A 145 12.86 22.08 -7.37
C ASP A 145 11.72 22.96 -7.88
N SER A 146 11.46 22.97 -9.18
CA SER A 146 10.25 23.60 -9.74
C SER A 146 9.01 22.93 -9.18
N LEU A 147 8.95 21.59 -9.22
CA LEU A 147 7.81 20.82 -8.75
C LEU A 147 7.56 20.99 -7.24
N ARG A 148 8.60 21.03 -6.42
CA ARG A 148 8.48 21.32 -4.97
C ARG A 148 7.88 22.71 -4.70
N ARG A 149 8.34 23.72 -5.45
CA ARG A 149 7.80 25.09 -5.34
C ARG A 149 6.36 25.19 -5.81
N TRP A 150 6.01 24.46 -6.86
CA TRP A 150 4.65 24.41 -7.39
C TRP A 150 3.68 23.78 -6.41
N ASP A 151 4.06 22.68 -5.79
CA ASP A 151 3.26 22.01 -4.76
C ASP A 151 3.02 22.93 -3.56
N SER A 152 4.07 23.61 -3.09
CA SER A 152 3.95 24.60 -2.01
C SER A 152 3.04 25.78 -2.38
N ALA A 153 3.12 26.27 -3.62
CA ALA A 153 2.25 27.33 -4.13
C ALA A 153 0.80 26.83 -4.28
N PHE A 154 0.61 25.59 -4.74
CA PHE A 154 -0.70 24.98 -4.86
C PHE A 154 -1.38 24.77 -3.50
N VAL A 155 -0.66 24.34 -2.46
CA VAL A 155 -1.22 24.25 -1.09
C VAL A 155 -1.75 25.61 -0.62
N LYS A 156 -1.12 26.71 -1.05
CA LYS A 156 -1.53 28.09 -0.71
C LYS A 156 -2.70 28.59 -1.57
N ASP A 157 -2.58 28.45 -2.89
CA ASP A 157 -3.48 29.07 -3.88
C ASP A 157 -4.65 28.15 -4.29
N GLY A 158 -4.53 26.86 -3.97
CA GLY A 158 -5.49 25.81 -4.30
C GLY A 158 -5.78 25.77 -5.79
N ARG A 159 -7.06 25.89 -6.13
CA ARG A 159 -7.56 25.77 -7.51
C ARG A 159 -7.22 26.94 -8.41
N LEU A 160 -6.87 28.08 -7.83
CA LEU A 160 -6.45 29.27 -8.57
C LEU A 160 -4.96 29.20 -8.93
N TRP A 161 -4.29 28.11 -8.57
CA TRP A 161 -2.89 27.91 -8.88
C TRP A 161 -2.67 27.79 -10.39
N GLU A 162 -1.72 28.58 -10.88
CA GLU A 162 -1.10 28.45 -12.18
C GLU A 162 0.41 28.33 -12.00
N SER A 163 1.07 27.50 -12.83
CA SER A 163 2.52 27.43 -12.82
C SER A 163 3.14 28.72 -13.39
N PRO A 164 4.35 29.08 -12.97
CA PRO A 164 5.21 29.94 -13.77
C PRO A 164 5.36 29.40 -15.21
N PRO A 165 5.59 30.27 -16.21
CA PRO A 165 5.83 29.84 -17.59
C PRO A 165 6.99 28.84 -17.66
N VAL A 166 6.75 27.67 -18.26
CA VAL A 166 7.73 26.60 -18.41
C VAL A 166 8.20 26.53 -19.85
N GLU A 167 9.51 26.65 -20.03
CA GLU A 167 10.14 26.45 -21.33
C GLU A 167 9.94 25.02 -21.83
N TYR A 168 9.54 24.91 -23.09
CA TYR A 168 9.51 23.65 -23.81
C TYR A 168 10.32 23.73 -25.10
N THR A 169 10.75 22.57 -25.58
CA THR A 169 11.37 22.41 -26.90
C THR A 169 10.75 21.22 -27.61
N LEU A 170 10.37 21.37 -28.88
CA LEU A 170 9.90 20.24 -29.69
C LEU A 170 11.10 19.41 -30.16
N GLN A 171 11.15 18.16 -29.72
CA GLN A 171 12.15 17.15 -30.05
C GLN A 171 11.53 16.04 -30.88
N ASP A 172 11.12 16.40 -32.10
CA ASP A 172 10.70 15.42 -33.10
C ASP A 172 11.81 15.24 -34.13
N PRO A 173 12.44 14.06 -34.24
CA PRO A 173 13.53 13.83 -35.19
C PRO A 173 13.10 14.01 -36.65
N ALA A 174 11.79 13.92 -36.94
CA ALA A 174 11.26 14.18 -38.27
C ALA A 174 11.18 15.68 -38.59
N ILE A 175 11.24 16.57 -37.60
CA ILE A 175 11.14 18.02 -37.77
C ILE A 175 12.52 18.63 -37.48
N PRO A 176 13.20 19.21 -38.48
CA PRO A 176 14.55 19.77 -38.29
C PRO A 176 14.54 21.02 -37.39
N LEU A 177 13.36 21.55 -37.06
CA LEU A 177 13.20 22.69 -36.18
C LEU A 177 12.99 22.25 -34.74
N LYS A 178 13.53 23.08 -33.86
CA LYS A 178 13.33 23.01 -32.42
C LYS A 178 12.54 24.24 -31.97
N PRO A 179 11.26 24.40 -32.38
CA PRO A 179 10.45 25.48 -31.86
C PRO A 179 10.47 25.39 -30.34
N ALA A 180 10.69 26.55 -29.72
CA ALA A 180 10.76 26.70 -28.28
C ALA A 180 9.65 27.67 -27.88
N GLY A 181 9.07 27.45 -26.71
CA GLY A 181 8.04 28.34 -26.21
C GLY A 181 7.81 28.15 -24.74
N HIS A 182 6.73 28.73 -24.24
CA HIS A 182 6.33 28.59 -22.85
C HIS A 182 4.96 27.93 -22.74
N VAL A 183 4.83 27.02 -21.77
CA VAL A 183 3.54 26.45 -21.35
C VAL A 183 3.22 26.92 -19.94
N ILE A 184 1.93 27.05 -19.64
CA ILE A 184 1.45 27.28 -18.28
C ILE A 184 0.58 26.10 -17.89
N PHE A 185 0.87 25.52 -16.73
CA PHE A 185 0.06 24.48 -16.11
C PHE A 185 -0.99 25.13 -15.20
N SER A 186 -2.17 24.55 -15.16
CA SER A 186 -3.30 25.03 -14.35
C SER A 186 -4.05 23.86 -13.75
N VAL A 187 -4.70 24.10 -12.61
CA VAL A 187 -5.58 23.12 -11.98
C VAL A 187 -6.90 23.07 -12.73
N GLN A 188 -7.27 21.89 -13.23
CA GLN A 188 -8.60 21.63 -13.71
C GLN A 188 -9.42 20.90 -12.66
N THR A 189 -10.58 21.47 -12.34
CA THR A 189 -11.54 20.85 -11.42
C THR A 189 -12.72 20.26 -12.18
N PHE A 190 -13.24 19.16 -11.68
CA PHE A 190 -14.40 18.47 -12.23
C PHE A 190 -15.70 19.03 -11.61
N PRO A 191 -16.87 18.81 -12.20
CA PRO A 191 -18.13 19.17 -11.53
C PRO A 191 -18.39 18.29 -10.30
N PHE A 192 -17.97 17.02 -10.34
CA PHE A 192 -18.18 16.05 -9.26
C PHE A 192 -16.97 15.10 -9.13
N ASN A 193 -16.71 14.61 -7.92
CA ASN A 193 -15.66 13.61 -7.67
C ASN A 193 -15.86 12.32 -8.50
N ILE A 194 -17.12 11.93 -8.74
CA ILE A 194 -17.42 10.73 -9.54
C ILE A 194 -17.03 10.87 -11.01
N ALA A 195 -17.08 12.09 -11.56
CA ALA A 195 -16.64 12.36 -12.93
C ALA A 195 -15.11 12.16 -13.04
N TYR A 196 -14.37 12.61 -12.03
CA TYR A 196 -12.93 12.36 -11.92
C TYR A 196 -12.62 10.85 -11.84
N ILE A 197 -13.30 10.13 -10.96
CA ILE A 197 -13.09 8.69 -10.77
C ILE A 197 -13.46 7.89 -12.03
N ALA A 198 -14.48 8.33 -12.78
CA ALA A 198 -14.83 7.70 -14.05
C ALA A 198 -13.73 7.84 -15.11
N GLN A 199 -12.98 8.96 -15.07
CA GLN A 199 -11.83 9.19 -15.95
C GLN A 199 -10.56 8.48 -15.45
N HIS A 200 -10.40 8.35 -14.13
CA HIS A 200 -9.23 7.74 -13.47
C HIS A 200 -9.67 6.61 -12.52
N PRO A 201 -10.01 5.41 -13.04
CA PRO A 201 -10.56 4.32 -12.24
C PRO A 201 -9.59 3.82 -11.14
N GLU A 202 -8.27 4.00 -11.32
CA GLU A 202 -7.25 3.66 -10.32
C GLU A 202 -7.45 4.42 -9.01
N VAL A 203 -7.89 5.69 -9.11
CA VAL A 203 -8.25 6.52 -7.95
C VAL A 203 -9.41 5.88 -7.20
N GLY A 204 -10.41 5.37 -7.92
CA GLY A 204 -11.55 4.67 -7.33
C GLY A 204 -11.15 3.41 -6.56
N ILE A 205 -10.22 2.63 -7.10
CA ILE A 205 -9.65 1.44 -6.44
C ILE A 205 -8.90 1.84 -5.17
N TRP A 206 -8.05 2.88 -5.25
CA TRP A 206 -7.33 3.40 -4.09
C TRP A 206 -8.29 3.86 -2.99
N LEU A 207 -9.32 4.65 -3.32
CA LEU A 207 -10.33 5.09 -2.36
C LEU A 207 -11.03 3.92 -1.67
N LEU A 208 -11.42 2.90 -2.44
CA LEU A 208 -12.03 1.69 -1.88
C LEU A 208 -11.08 0.99 -0.89
N LEU A 209 -9.80 0.90 -1.21
CA LEU A 209 -8.80 0.31 -0.33
C LEU A 209 -8.62 1.12 0.97
N VAL A 210 -8.62 2.45 0.91
CA VAL A 210 -8.56 3.31 2.11
C VAL A 210 -9.78 3.06 3.02
N LEU A 211 -10.98 2.88 2.44
CA LEU A 211 -12.20 2.60 3.19
C LEU A 211 -12.17 1.21 3.85
N ILE A 212 -11.72 0.18 3.12
CA ILE A 212 -11.53 -1.18 3.65
C ILE A 212 -10.50 -1.17 4.79
N TYR A 213 -9.37 -0.49 4.58
CA TYR A 213 -8.31 -0.34 5.56
C TYR A 213 -8.81 0.32 6.85
N SER A 214 -9.53 1.44 6.73
CA SER A 214 -10.08 2.17 7.87
C SER A 214 -11.07 1.31 8.66
N SER A 215 -11.94 0.57 7.95
CA SER A 215 -12.87 -0.39 8.54
C SER A 215 -12.13 -1.48 9.31
N PHE A 216 -11.07 -2.05 8.72
CA PHE A 216 -10.29 -3.11 9.33
C PHE A 216 -9.53 -2.66 10.57
N CYS A 217 -8.99 -1.43 10.58
CA CYS A 217 -8.30 -0.88 11.75
C CYS A 217 -9.23 -0.80 12.98
N PHE A 218 -10.49 -0.40 12.79
CA PHE A 218 -11.49 -0.35 13.87
C PHE A 218 -11.95 -1.74 14.32
N LEU A 219 -12.11 -2.67 13.38
CA LEU A 219 -12.40 -4.07 13.68
C LEU A 219 -11.28 -4.69 14.53
N ALA A 220 -10.03 -4.48 14.12
CA ALA A 220 -8.86 -4.98 14.82
C ALA A 220 -8.71 -4.35 16.20
N PHE A 221 -8.95 -3.04 16.34
CA PHE A 221 -8.98 -2.35 17.64
C PHE A 221 -9.98 -3.02 18.60
N THR A 222 -11.21 -3.22 18.13
CA THR A 222 -12.29 -3.81 18.94
C THR A 222 -12.00 -5.27 19.28
N MET A 223 -11.50 -6.05 18.31
CA MET A 223 -11.06 -7.43 18.54
C MET A 223 -9.93 -7.51 19.57
N CYS A 224 -8.94 -6.62 19.51
CA CYS A 224 -7.86 -6.58 20.49
C CYS A 224 -8.41 -6.32 21.90
N CYS A 225 -9.42 -5.46 22.05
CA CYS A 225 -10.07 -5.24 23.34
C CYS A 225 -10.72 -6.53 23.87
N PHE A 226 -11.50 -7.24 23.04
CA PHE A 226 -12.13 -8.51 23.42
C PHE A 226 -11.11 -9.60 23.75
N LEU A 227 -10.09 -9.77 22.90
CA LEU A 227 -9.03 -10.75 23.10
C LEU A 227 -8.23 -10.43 24.37
N SER A 228 -7.98 -9.16 24.70
CA SER A 228 -7.27 -8.79 25.92
C SER A 228 -8.05 -9.19 27.18
N GLY A 229 -9.38 -9.06 27.16
CA GLY A 229 -10.25 -9.57 28.22
C GLY A 229 -10.15 -11.08 28.34
N LYS A 230 -10.18 -11.78 27.20
CA LYS A 230 -10.08 -13.25 27.13
C LYS A 230 -8.73 -13.78 27.63
N VAL A 231 -7.62 -13.10 27.36
CA VAL A 231 -6.30 -13.48 27.91
C VAL A 231 -6.32 -13.38 29.44
N LYS A 232 -6.91 -12.32 30.00
CA LYS A 232 -7.00 -12.13 31.46
C LYS A 232 -7.84 -13.20 32.14
N THR A 233 -8.89 -13.70 31.49
CA THR A 233 -9.71 -14.79 32.05
C THR A 233 -9.04 -16.15 31.97
N LEU A 234 -8.19 -16.38 30.96
CA LEU A 234 -7.54 -17.69 30.73
C LEU A 234 -6.22 -17.88 31.49
N ALA A 235 -5.46 -16.80 31.71
CA ALA A 235 -4.08 -16.87 32.20
C ALA A 235 -3.92 -16.74 33.73
N ASP A 236 -5.03 -16.80 34.47
CA ASP A 236 -5.18 -16.40 35.88
C ASP A 236 -4.71 -14.95 36.16
N PRO A 237 -5.53 -14.11 36.82
CA PRO A 237 -5.18 -12.71 37.02
C PRO A 237 -4.07 -12.57 38.06
N ASP A 238 -2.85 -12.30 37.59
CA ASP A 238 -1.76 -11.83 38.45
C ASP A 238 -2.00 -10.35 38.79
N PRO A 239 -2.08 -9.96 40.08
CA PRO A 239 -2.25 -8.57 40.46
C PRO A 239 -1.15 -7.64 39.91
N SER A 240 0.05 -8.17 39.64
CA SER A 240 1.17 -7.43 39.03
C SER A 240 0.97 -7.12 37.54
N ASP A 241 0.02 -7.78 36.86
CA ASP A 241 -0.28 -7.51 35.44
C ASP A 241 -1.21 -6.31 35.22
N LYS A 242 -1.73 -5.70 36.30
CA LYS A 242 -2.56 -4.49 36.19
C LYS A 242 -1.76 -3.38 35.50
N GLY A 243 -2.20 -3.00 34.30
CA GLY A 243 -1.57 -1.94 33.51
C GLY A 243 -0.40 -2.39 32.63
N ARG A 244 0.12 -3.62 32.78
CA ARG A 244 1.23 -4.12 31.97
C ARG A 244 0.90 -4.16 30.47
N TYR A 245 -0.30 -4.61 30.13
CA TYR A 245 -0.76 -4.60 28.73
C TYR A 245 -0.79 -3.18 28.16
N ALA A 246 -1.33 -2.20 28.90
CA ALA A 246 -1.39 -0.81 28.46
C ALA A 246 0.01 -0.21 28.28
N LEU A 247 0.95 -0.52 29.17
CA LEU A 247 2.35 -0.10 29.05
C LEU A 247 3.00 -0.65 27.76
N ILE A 248 2.80 -1.94 27.47
CA ILE A 248 3.31 -2.56 26.23
C ILE A 248 2.70 -1.87 24.99
N CYS A 249 1.39 -1.56 25.02
CA CYS A 249 0.73 -0.81 23.96
C CYS A 249 1.35 0.57 23.72
N VAL A 250 1.66 1.32 24.79
CA VAL A 250 2.31 2.63 24.69
C VAL A 250 3.71 2.48 24.10
N ILE A 251 4.52 1.51 24.58
CA ILE A 251 5.87 1.26 24.06
C ILE A 251 5.81 0.90 22.57
N MET A 252 4.92 -0.01 22.16
CA MET A 252 4.79 -0.40 20.76
C MET A 252 4.29 0.74 19.87
N ALA A 253 3.37 1.57 20.36
CA ALA A 253 2.92 2.76 19.64
C ALA A 253 4.08 3.75 19.42
N VAL A 254 4.90 3.98 20.45
CA VAL A 254 6.10 4.82 20.34
C VAL A 254 7.11 4.23 19.36
N VAL A 255 7.36 2.92 19.39
CA VAL A 255 8.27 2.25 18.45
C VAL A 255 7.77 2.40 17.01
N LEU A 256 6.49 2.11 16.74
CA LEU A 256 5.92 2.25 15.40
C LEU A 256 5.93 3.72 14.94
N PHE A 257 5.66 4.67 15.84
CA PHE A 257 5.73 6.09 15.52
C PHE A 257 7.16 6.55 15.22
N ILE A 258 8.17 6.12 15.99
CA ILE A 258 9.58 6.42 15.70
C ILE A 258 9.99 5.82 14.36
N ILE A 259 9.58 4.59 14.06
CA ILE A 259 9.85 3.97 12.76
C ILE A 259 9.19 4.79 11.65
N ALA A 260 7.91 5.14 11.79
CA ALA A 260 7.19 5.98 10.84
C ALA A 260 7.82 7.38 10.69
N TRP A 261 8.37 7.94 11.76
CA TRP A 261 9.07 9.22 11.76
C TRP A 261 10.41 9.13 11.03
N ILE A 262 11.25 8.16 11.39
CA ILE A 262 12.52 7.87 10.70
C ILE A 262 12.24 7.64 9.23
N TRP A 263 11.18 6.90 8.92
CA TRP A 263 10.72 6.64 7.57
C TRP A 263 10.37 7.93 6.83
N LYS A 264 9.52 8.79 7.43
CA LYS A 264 9.16 10.12 6.90
C LYS A 264 10.39 11.01 6.68
N HIS A 265 11.39 10.97 7.55
CA HIS A 265 12.53 11.91 7.49
C HIS A 265 13.78 11.40 6.76
N SER A 266 13.98 10.08 6.67
CA SER A 266 15.20 9.52 6.08
C SER A 266 15.05 9.23 4.60
N PHE A 267 13.83 8.94 4.15
CA PHE A 267 13.56 8.53 2.77
C PHE A 267 12.72 9.55 1.98
N TYR A 268 12.16 10.57 2.65
CA TYR A 268 11.46 11.67 1.98
C TYR A 268 12.25 12.97 2.14
N ASP A 269 12.96 13.37 1.10
CA ASP A 269 13.44 14.76 0.99
C ASP A 269 12.27 15.74 0.77
N ALA A 270 11.14 15.23 0.25
CA ALA A 270 9.85 15.89 0.13
C ALA A 270 8.76 14.82 -0.04
N SER A 271 7.49 15.16 0.17
CA SER A 271 6.35 14.28 -0.16
C SER A 271 6.50 13.72 -1.58
N VAL A 272 6.60 12.39 -1.69
CA VAL A 272 6.80 11.71 -2.99
C VAL A 272 5.53 11.86 -3.83
N VAL A 273 4.38 11.61 -3.20
CA VAL A 273 3.07 11.91 -3.76
C VAL A 273 2.65 13.29 -3.26
N LYS A 274 2.44 14.19 -4.21
CA LYS A 274 2.22 15.62 -3.95
C LYS A 274 0.74 15.95 -3.96
N ASP A 275 0.33 16.91 -3.13
CA ASP A 275 -1.04 17.41 -3.11
C ASP A 275 -1.42 17.96 -4.50
N LEU A 276 -0.44 18.56 -5.20
CA LEU A 276 -0.58 19.05 -6.57
C LEU A 276 -1.04 17.98 -7.57
N TYR A 277 -0.72 16.69 -7.38
CA TYR A 277 -0.95 15.70 -8.43
C TYR A 277 -2.42 15.46 -8.70
N PHE A 278 -3.22 15.22 -7.67
CA PHE A 278 -4.64 14.92 -7.86
C PHE A 278 -5.55 15.22 -6.67
N MET A 279 -5.02 15.51 -5.48
CA MET A 279 -5.82 15.67 -4.27
C MET A 279 -5.17 16.67 -3.31
N GLY A 280 -5.82 17.82 -3.06
CA GLY A 280 -5.21 18.92 -2.33
C GLY A 280 -4.96 18.75 -0.83
N HIS A 281 -5.33 17.61 -0.25
CA HIS A 281 -5.11 17.29 1.16
C HIS A 281 -4.57 15.86 1.33
N LEU A 282 -3.82 15.39 0.35
CA LEU A 282 -3.32 14.02 0.32
C LEU A 282 -2.35 13.77 1.49
N GLU A 283 -1.49 14.75 1.84
CA GLU A 283 -0.59 14.61 3.00
C GLU A 283 -1.36 14.32 4.30
N ILE A 284 -2.51 14.98 4.50
CA ILE A 284 -3.35 14.77 5.70
C ILE A 284 -3.98 13.38 5.68
N VAL A 285 -4.41 12.90 4.51
CA VAL A 285 -4.98 11.57 4.32
C VAL A 285 -3.93 10.50 4.63
N GLU A 286 -2.74 10.61 4.05
CA GLU A 286 -1.61 9.70 4.29
C GLU A 286 -1.24 9.67 5.78
N LEU A 287 -1.11 10.83 6.41
CA LEU A 287 -0.81 10.93 7.84
C LEU A 287 -1.91 10.27 8.71
N SER A 288 -3.18 10.49 8.36
CA SER A 288 -4.30 9.90 9.10
C SER A 288 -4.31 8.38 8.99
N MET A 289 -4.04 7.84 7.80
CA MET A 289 -3.89 6.41 7.58
C MET A 289 -2.70 5.84 8.37
N LEU A 290 -1.57 6.53 8.36
CA LEU A 290 -0.37 6.17 9.10
C LEU A 290 -0.62 6.09 10.61
N VAL A 291 -1.30 7.09 11.17
CA VAL A 291 -1.66 7.13 12.60
C VAL A 291 -2.64 6.00 12.94
N LEU A 292 -3.70 5.81 12.15
CA LEU A 292 -4.70 4.77 12.37
C LEU A 292 -4.08 3.37 12.32
N GLY A 293 -3.22 3.12 11.34
CA GLY A 293 -2.43 1.90 11.21
C GLY A 293 -1.48 1.65 12.36
N SER A 294 -0.78 2.70 12.80
CA SER A 294 0.19 2.60 13.89
C SER A 294 -0.50 2.26 15.21
N ILE A 295 -1.65 2.87 15.50
CA ILE A 295 -2.41 2.59 16.73
C ILE A 295 -2.95 1.15 16.70
N SER A 296 -3.62 0.76 15.62
CA SER A 296 -4.20 -0.59 15.49
C SER A 296 -3.12 -1.67 15.47
N GLY A 297 -2.04 -1.48 14.70
CA GLY A 297 -0.88 -2.36 14.66
C GLY A 297 -0.19 -2.48 16.02
N ALA A 298 -0.02 -1.38 16.76
CA ALA A 298 0.57 -1.40 18.10
C ALA A 298 -0.26 -2.28 19.06
N LEU A 299 -1.60 -2.18 19.03
CA LEU A 299 -2.46 -3.01 19.86
C LEU A 299 -2.35 -4.50 19.52
N CYS A 300 -2.29 -4.83 18.22
CA CYS A 300 -2.15 -6.23 17.79
C CYS A 300 -0.78 -6.81 18.20
N LEU A 301 0.31 -6.09 17.94
CA LEU A 301 1.66 -6.53 18.33
C LEU A 301 1.81 -6.61 19.85
N SER A 302 1.20 -5.69 20.59
CA SER A 302 1.21 -5.72 22.05
C SER A 302 0.43 -6.91 22.60
N GLY A 303 -0.72 -7.25 21.99
CA GLY A 303 -1.48 -8.45 22.34
C GLY A 303 -0.67 -9.71 22.12
N PHE A 304 0.05 -9.77 21.02
CA PHE A 304 0.96 -10.87 20.70
C PHE A 304 2.10 -11.01 21.73
N ILE A 305 2.81 -9.92 22.02
CA ILE A 305 3.92 -9.88 23.01
C ILE A 305 3.41 -10.21 24.41
N TYR A 306 2.24 -9.69 24.80
CA TYR A 306 1.65 -9.92 26.12
C TYR A 306 1.19 -11.36 26.33
N THR A 307 0.64 -12.00 25.29
CA THR A 307 0.11 -13.37 25.36
C THR A 307 1.23 -14.41 25.39
N ALA A 308 2.38 -14.12 24.78
CA ALA A 308 3.53 -15.02 24.68
C ALA A 308 4.03 -15.61 26.03
N PRO A 309 4.40 -14.80 27.04
CA PRO A 309 4.88 -15.33 28.32
C PRO A 309 3.81 -16.11 29.08
N LYS A 310 2.53 -15.74 28.92
CA LYS A 310 1.40 -16.44 29.54
C LYS A 310 1.18 -17.82 28.94
N LEU A 311 1.32 -17.93 27.63
CA LEU A 311 1.27 -19.22 26.93
C LEU A 311 2.42 -20.13 27.37
N SER A 312 3.62 -19.58 27.54
CA SER A 312 4.78 -20.32 28.08
C SER A 312 4.54 -20.80 29.51
N ALA A 313 4.00 -19.93 30.39
CA ALA A 313 3.69 -20.27 31.77
C ALA A 313 2.65 -21.40 31.90
N LEU A 314 1.51 -21.29 31.21
CA LEU A 314 0.47 -22.32 31.19
C LEU A 314 1.00 -23.66 30.68
N ARG A 315 1.85 -23.61 29.66
CA ARG A 315 2.48 -24.81 29.11
C ARG A 315 3.43 -25.47 30.11
N ASN A 316 4.26 -24.70 30.82
CA ASN A 316 5.15 -25.24 31.85
C ASN A 316 4.37 -25.87 33.00
N GLN A 317 3.23 -25.28 33.38
CA GLN A 317 2.29 -25.88 34.34
C GLN A 317 1.73 -27.20 33.81
N LEU A 318 1.27 -27.24 32.55
CA LEU A 318 0.77 -28.47 31.93
C LEU A 318 1.83 -29.58 31.93
N VAL A 319 3.06 -29.28 31.52
CA VAL A 319 4.16 -30.27 31.49
C VAL A 319 4.45 -30.81 32.90
N THR A 320 4.39 -29.94 33.92
CA THR A 320 4.59 -30.34 35.31
C THR A 320 3.46 -31.27 35.79
N GLU A 321 2.20 -30.92 35.51
CA GLU A 321 1.05 -31.76 35.89
C GLU A 321 1.04 -33.10 35.15
N VAL A 322 1.44 -33.15 33.87
CA VAL A 322 1.58 -34.42 33.13
C VAL A 322 2.69 -35.28 33.72
N LYS A 323 3.84 -34.70 34.11
CA LYS A 323 4.90 -35.44 34.80
C LYS A 323 4.45 -35.95 36.16
N ASN A 324 3.69 -35.16 36.91
CA ASN A 324 3.12 -35.56 38.20
C ASN A 324 2.13 -36.71 38.03
N ALA A 325 1.24 -36.65 37.03
CA ALA A 325 0.31 -37.73 36.70
C ALA A 325 1.06 -39.02 36.29
N ALA A 326 2.14 -38.91 35.51
CA ALA A 326 2.97 -40.06 35.15
C ALA A 326 3.71 -40.67 36.36
N ALA A 327 4.20 -39.84 37.29
CA ALA A 327 4.81 -40.32 38.52
C ALA A 327 3.77 -40.99 39.44
N LEU A 328 2.57 -40.42 39.55
CA LEU A 328 1.46 -40.97 40.32
C LEU A 328 0.96 -42.30 39.76
N SER A 329 0.90 -42.46 38.43
CA SER A 329 0.52 -43.73 37.81
C SER A 329 1.56 -44.84 38.05
N ALA A 330 2.85 -44.52 38.01
CA ALA A 330 3.92 -45.44 38.41
C ALA A 330 3.86 -45.80 39.91
N ALA A 331 3.60 -44.81 40.78
CA ALA A 331 3.43 -45.02 42.22
C ALA A 331 2.19 -45.88 42.53
N LEU A 332 1.10 -45.71 41.78
CA LEU A 332 -0.12 -46.52 41.90
C LEU A 332 0.15 -47.99 41.58
N GLN A 333 0.87 -48.29 40.49
CA GLN A 333 1.26 -49.66 40.14
C GLN A 333 2.08 -50.33 41.25
N THR A 334 3.00 -49.57 41.85
CA THR A 334 3.81 -50.04 42.98
C THR A 334 2.93 -50.29 44.21
N THR A 335 2.03 -49.35 44.53
CA THR A 335 1.14 -49.44 45.70
C THR A 335 0.15 -50.60 45.58
N LEU A 336 -0.38 -50.88 44.38
CA LEU A 336 -1.26 -52.02 44.14
C LEU A 336 -0.59 -53.37 44.45
N SER A 337 0.72 -53.48 44.23
CA SER A 337 1.49 -54.71 44.55
C SER A 337 1.88 -54.84 46.02
N GLN A 338 1.96 -53.73 46.76
CA GLN A 338 2.46 -53.72 48.14
C GLN A 338 1.37 -53.52 49.21
N ASN A 339 0.38 -52.67 48.97
CA ASN A 339 -0.67 -52.33 49.93
C ASN A 339 -1.97 -51.90 49.21
N ALA A 340 -2.84 -52.88 48.95
CA ALA A 340 -4.11 -52.66 48.26
C ALA A 340 -5.05 -51.65 48.97
N ALA A 341 -4.93 -51.49 50.30
CA ALA A 341 -5.78 -50.57 51.05
C ALA A 341 -5.44 -49.08 50.78
N ALA A 342 -4.22 -48.76 50.38
CA ALA A 342 -3.79 -47.39 50.07
C ALA A 342 -4.05 -46.99 48.60
N ALA A 343 -4.34 -47.95 47.72
CA ALA A 343 -4.55 -47.72 46.29
C ALA A 343 -5.67 -46.71 45.95
N PRO A 344 -6.83 -46.67 46.64
CA PRO A 344 -7.90 -45.71 46.32
C PRO A 344 -7.48 -44.25 46.51
N ALA A 345 -6.64 -43.95 47.50
CA ALA A 345 -6.17 -42.59 47.75
C ALA A 345 -5.22 -42.11 46.65
N VAL A 346 -4.33 -42.98 46.18
CA VAL A 346 -3.40 -42.68 45.07
C VAL A 346 -4.18 -42.55 43.75
N GLN A 347 -5.21 -43.38 43.53
CA GLN A 347 -6.09 -43.27 42.36
C GLN A 347 -6.82 -41.92 42.33
N ALA A 348 -7.38 -41.47 43.45
CA ALA A 348 -8.06 -40.17 43.51
C ALA A 348 -7.12 -38.99 43.20
N GLN A 349 -5.85 -39.07 43.62
CA GLN A 349 -4.83 -38.06 43.27
C GLN A 349 -4.47 -38.09 41.79
N LEU A 350 -4.35 -39.29 41.20
CA LEU A 350 -4.12 -39.46 39.77
C LEU A 350 -5.27 -38.87 38.95
N ASP A 351 -6.51 -39.20 39.28
CA ASP A 351 -7.71 -38.68 38.60
C ASP A 351 -7.76 -37.15 38.67
N GLN A 352 -7.44 -36.56 39.83
CA GLN A 352 -7.38 -35.11 39.99
C GLN A 352 -6.28 -34.47 39.14
N ALA A 353 -5.09 -35.08 39.07
CA ALA A 353 -3.98 -34.60 38.23
C ALA A 353 -4.35 -34.67 36.74
N GLU A 354 -5.00 -35.74 36.29
CA GLU A 354 -5.47 -35.89 34.91
C GLU A 354 -6.54 -34.85 34.54
N ILE A 355 -7.49 -34.59 35.43
CA ILE A 355 -8.51 -33.55 35.22
C ILE A 355 -7.86 -32.17 35.09
N ARG A 356 -6.89 -31.84 35.97
CA ARG A 356 -6.14 -30.57 35.89
C ARG A 356 -5.33 -30.47 34.60
N ALA A 357 -4.64 -31.53 34.20
CA ALA A 357 -3.88 -31.56 32.95
C ALA A 357 -4.80 -31.34 31.73
N ARG A 358 -6.01 -31.92 31.73
CA ARG A 358 -7.01 -31.70 30.68
C ARG A 358 -7.50 -30.25 30.62
N ASP A 359 -7.80 -29.64 31.77
CA ASP A 359 -8.22 -28.23 31.84
C ASP A 359 -7.10 -27.28 31.36
N LEU A 360 -5.87 -27.48 31.85
CA LEU A 360 -4.71 -26.69 31.43
C LEU A 360 -4.44 -26.81 29.92
N LYS A 361 -4.60 -28.00 29.34
CA LYS A 361 -4.46 -28.22 27.90
C LYS A 361 -5.53 -27.44 27.13
N ALA A 362 -6.79 -27.47 27.54
CA ALA A 362 -7.87 -26.73 26.90
C ALA A 362 -7.61 -25.21 26.95
N ARG A 363 -7.19 -24.68 28.11
CA ARG A 363 -6.81 -23.26 28.27
C ARG A 363 -5.62 -22.88 27.39
N GLN A 364 -4.62 -23.76 27.29
CA GLN A 364 -3.45 -23.54 26.42
C GLN A 364 -3.85 -23.48 24.94
N GLU A 365 -4.70 -24.41 24.48
CA GLU A 365 -5.19 -24.43 23.10
C GLU A 365 -5.98 -23.15 22.77
N GLU A 366 -6.85 -22.72 23.69
CA GLU A 366 -7.63 -21.51 23.54
C GLU A 366 -6.75 -20.24 23.53
N LEU A 367 -5.77 -20.15 24.43
CA LEU A 367 -4.82 -19.05 24.48
C LEU A 367 -3.92 -19.01 23.24
N SER A 368 -3.52 -20.17 22.71
CA SER A 368 -2.80 -20.28 21.44
C SER A 368 -3.65 -19.77 20.26
N GLY A 369 -4.96 -20.02 20.27
CA GLY A 369 -5.90 -19.45 19.30
C GLY A 369 -5.95 -17.91 19.37
N VAL A 370 -6.00 -17.34 20.57
CA VAL A 370 -5.95 -15.89 20.79
C VAL A 370 -4.63 -15.30 20.30
N PHE A 371 -3.52 -15.96 20.64
CA PHE A 371 -2.17 -15.60 20.22
C PHE A 371 -2.04 -15.52 18.69
N ASN A 372 -2.49 -16.55 17.97
CA ASN A 372 -2.45 -16.57 16.51
C ASN A 372 -3.38 -15.50 15.90
N THR A 373 -4.50 -15.20 16.55
CA THR A 373 -5.43 -14.16 16.08
C THR A 373 -4.79 -12.78 16.12
N TYR A 374 -4.07 -12.42 17.20
CA TYR A 374 -3.31 -11.16 17.25
C TYR A 374 -2.29 -11.03 16.12
N PHE A 375 -1.57 -12.11 15.83
CA PHE A 375 -0.60 -12.14 14.74
C PHE A 375 -1.26 -11.93 13.37
N ILE A 376 -2.36 -12.64 13.10
CA ILE A 376 -3.10 -12.51 11.84
C ILE A 376 -3.64 -11.08 11.67
N LEU A 377 -4.19 -10.48 12.73
CA LEU A 377 -4.67 -9.10 12.69
C LEU A 377 -3.54 -8.12 12.37
N ALA A 378 -2.37 -8.27 13.03
CA ALA A 378 -1.20 -7.44 12.74
C ALA A 378 -0.74 -7.59 11.29
N ALA A 379 -0.65 -8.82 10.79
CA ALA A 379 -0.26 -9.10 9.42
C ALA A 379 -1.22 -8.48 8.40
N ILE A 380 -2.54 -8.57 8.62
CA ILE A 380 -3.54 -7.96 7.73
C ILE A 380 -3.43 -6.44 7.75
N ILE A 381 -3.35 -5.79 8.92
CA ILE A 381 -3.23 -4.31 9.00
C ILE A 381 -2.01 -3.84 8.21
N LEU A 382 -0.84 -4.43 8.46
CA LEU A 382 0.40 -4.01 7.83
C LEU A 382 0.38 -4.29 6.32
N SER A 383 -0.17 -5.43 5.89
CA SER A 383 -0.34 -5.76 4.46
C SER A 383 -1.31 -4.83 3.75
N THR A 384 -2.46 -4.53 4.34
CA THR A 384 -3.43 -3.61 3.74
C THR A 384 -2.88 -2.19 3.70
N MET A 385 -2.06 -1.79 4.67
CA MET A 385 -1.36 -0.49 4.65
C MET A 385 -0.37 -0.39 3.48
N VAL A 386 0.41 -1.43 3.23
CA VAL A 386 1.31 -1.53 2.07
C VAL A 386 0.52 -1.53 0.78
N LEU A 387 -0.60 -2.27 0.71
CA LEU A 387 -1.48 -2.30 -0.46
C LEU A 387 -2.09 -0.91 -0.76
N CYS A 388 -2.54 -0.18 0.27
CA CYS A 388 -3.07 1.16 0.09
C CYS A 388 -2.01 2.14 -0.43
N SER A 389 -0.79 2.05 0.12
CA SER A 389 0.36 2.86 -0.33
C SER A 389 0.75 2.49 -1.76
N GLY A 390 0.76 1.20 -2.07
CA GLY A 390 0.93 0.64 -3.40
C GLY A 390 -0.06 1.20 -4.42
N ALA A 391 -1.35 1.13 -4.10
CA ALA A 391 -2.42 1.65 -4.95
C ALA A 391 -2.33 3.18 -5.12
N LEU A 392 -1.90 3.92 -4.09
CA LEU A 392 -1.70 5.36 -4.16
C LEU A 392 -0.60 5.72 -5.16
N TYR A 393 0.55 5.06 -5.08
CA TYR A 393 1.66 5.32 -6.01
C TYR A 393 1.31 4.89 -7.42
N ASN A 394 0.57 3.78 -7.60
CA ASN A 394 0.09 3.38 -8.92
C ASN A 394 -0.87 4.44 -9.49
N THR A 395 -1.80 4.92 -8.68
CA THR A 395 -2.71 6.02 -9.04
C THR A 395 -1.93 7.26 -9.45
N ALA A 396 -0.98 7.70 -8.63
CA ALA A 396 -0.18 8.88 -8.95
C ALA A 396 0.65 8.68 -10.23
N ASN A 397 1.19 7.49 -10.47
CA ASN A 397 1.93 7.15 -11.69
C ASN A 397 1.04 7.00 -12.93
N SER A 398 -0.25 6.70 -12.78
CA SER A 398 -1.20 6.62 -13.90
C SER A 398 -1.65 8.00 -14.38
N LEU A 399 -1.45 9.06 -13.57
CA LEU A 399 -1.78 10.43 -13.93
C LEU A 399 -0.93 10.91 -15.12
N GLU A 400 -1.62 11.57 -16.04
CA GLU A 400 -1.03 12.11 -17.26
C GLU A 400 0.08 13.13 -16.97
N PHE A 401 -0.11 14.03 -16.00
CA PHE A 401 0.94 14.96 -15.57
C PHE A 401 2.21 14.24 -15.06
N VAL A 402 2.06 13.12 -14.35
CA VAL A 402 3.21 12.35 -13.86
C VAL A 402 3.88 11.57 -14.98
N LYS A 403 3.11 11.03 -15.96
CA LYS A 403 3.67 10.41 -17.17
C LYS A 403 4.49 11.41 -18.00
N LEU A 404 4.00 12.63 -18.14
CA LEU A 404 4.72 13.73 -18.79
C LEU A 404 6.06 14.01 -18.09
N LEU A 405 6.07 14.12 -16.75
CA LEU A 405 7.30 14.31 -15.98
C LEU A 405 8.25 13.12 -16.14
N THR A 406 7.72 11.90 -16.09
CA THR A 406 8.47 10.65 -16.26
C THR A 406 9.21 10.63 -17.59
N GLN A 407 8.52 11.01 -18.66
CA GLN A 407 9.09 11.06 -20.00
C GLN A 407 10.21 12.11 -20.11
N ASN A 408 10.03 13.28 -19.49
CA ASN A 408 11.02 14.36 -19.49
C ASN A 408 12.26 14.05 -18.66
N TRP A 409 12.09 13.39 -17.51
CA TRP A 409 13.20 13.10 -16.58
C TRP A 409 13.89 11.76 -16.86
N GLY A 410 13.24 10.87 -17.62
CA GLY A 410 13.68 9.48 -17.81
C GLY A 410 13.39 8.59 -16.60
N PHE A 411 12.75 9.11 -15.55
CA PHE A 411 12.31 8.36 -14.37
C PHE A 411 11.08 9.03 -13.75
N SER A 412 10.22 8.25 -13.09
CA SER A 412 9.02 8.81 -12.47
C SER A 412 9.36 9.65 -11.23
N PRO A 413 8.73 10.83 -11.04
CA PRO A 413 8.78 11.56 -9.78
C PRO A 413 8.25 10.74 -8.60
N VAL A 414 7.36 9.77 -8.86
CA VAL A 414 6.73 8.89 -7.87
C VAL A 414 7.37 7.50 -7.95
N ARG A 415 8.56 7.35 -7.37
CA ARG A 415 9.33 6.10 -7.42
C ARG A 415 8.64 4.99 -6.64
N THR A 416 8.31 3.89 -7.31
CA THR A 416 7.66 2.71 -6.70
C THR A 416 8.61 1.88 -5.84
N ASP A 417 9.92 2.01 -6.03
CA ASP A 417 10.95 1.25 -5.30
C ASP A 417 10.77 1.33 -3.78
N PHE A 418 10.27 2.48 -3.34
CA PHE A 418 9.96 2.79 -1.96
C PHE A 418 8.95 1.82 -1.33
N ILE A 419 7.98 1.35 -2.10
CA ILE A 419 6.92 0.46 -1.62
C ILE A 419 7.51 -0.91 -1.24
N TYR A 420 8.53 -1.39 -1.96
CA TYR A 420 9.21 -2.64 -1.60
C TYR A 420 9.96 -2.51 -0.29
N LEU A 421 10.66 -1.38 -0.10
CA LEU A 421 11.36 -1.12 1.15
C LEU A 421 10.34 -1.05 2.31
N TYR A 422 9.17 -0.47 2.04
CA TYR A 422 8.10 -0.31 3.04
C TYR A 422 7.51 -1.66 3.44
N GLY A 423 7.16 -2.50 2.46
CA GLY A 423 6.70 -3.86 2.68
C GLY A 423 7.76 -4.71 3.37
N GLY A 424 9.01 -4.62 2.94
CA GLY A 424 10.15 -5.30 3.55
C GLY A 424 10.33 -4.92 5.02
N LEU A 425 10.25 -3.63 5.36
CA LEU A 425 10.38 -3.16 6.73
C LEU A 425 9.27 -3.72 7.63
N TYR A 426 8.01 -3.69 7.20
CA TYR A 426 6.92 -4.26 7.99
C TYR A 426 6.99 -5.77 8.13
N THR A 427 7.46 -6.48 7.10
CA THR A 427 7.78 -7.90 7.22
C THR A 427 8.89 -8.14 8.23
N VAL A 428 9.96 -7.34 8.24
CA VAL A 428 11.03 -7.44 9.25
C VAL A 428 10.49 -7.18 10.66
N ILE A 429 9.64 -6.17 10.85
CA ILE A 429 9.00 -5.89 12.15
C ILE A 429 8.17 -7.08 12.62
N LEU A 430 7.35 -7.67 11.74
CA LEU A 430 6.57 -8.86 12.06
C LEU A 430 7.47 -10.03 12.43
N LEU A 431 8.56 -10.27 11.69
CA LEU A 431 9.50 -11.36 11.96
C LEU A 431 10.28 -11.15 13.26
N LEU A 432 10.73 -9.92 13.55
CA LEU A 432 11.44 -9.58 14.78
C LEU A 432 10.58 -9.81 16.02
N VAL A 433 9.27 -9.60 15.92
CA VAL A 433 8.34 -9.89 17.01
C VAL A 433 7.95 -11.38 17.03
N TYR A 434 7.69 -11.97 15.86
CA TYR A 434 7.20 -13.34 15.73
C TYR A 434 8.24 -14.41 16.08
N ILE A 435 9.48 -14.30 15.56
CA ILE A 435 10.51 -15.34 15.71
C ILE A 435 10.85 -15.60 17.18
N PRO A 436 11.22 -14.60 18.00
CA PRO A 436 11.61 -14.85 19.40
C PRO A 436 10.46 -15.47 20.19
N VAL A 437 9.24 -14.99 19.95
CA VAL A 437 8.05 -15.50 20.62
C VAL A 437 7.79 -16.95 20.22
N ARG A 438 7.88 -17.28 18.92
CA ARG A 438 7.66 -18.64 18.46
C ARG A 438 8.74 -19.58 18.99
N MET A 439 9.99 -19.14 19.05
CA MET A 439 11.10 -19.90 19.63
C MET A 439 10.84 -20.26 21.10
N HIS A 440 10.44 -19.28 21.92
CA HIS A 440 10.05 -19.54 23.31
C HIS A 440 8.88 -20.51 23.45
N VAL A 441 7.91 -20.45 22.54
CA VAL A 441 6.81 -21.41 22.54
C VAL A 441 7.32 -22.78 22.12
N SER A 442 8.20 -22.92 21.13
CA SER A 442 8.69 -24.23 20.66
C SER A 442 9.67 -24.92 21.62
N GLU A 443 10.56 -24.17 22.28
CA GLU A 443 11.56 -24.72 23.21
C GLU A 443 10.92 -25.37 24.44
N ALA A 444 9.74 -24.90 24.84
CA ALA A 444 8.96 -25.53 25.90
C ALA A 444 8.34 -26.89 25.48
N GLY A 445 8.65 -27.39 24.28
CA GLY A 445 8.45 -28.77 23.80
C GLY A 445 8.57 -29.82 24.90
N PRO A 446 7.60 -30.74 25.10
CA PRO A 446 7.89 -32.00 25.77
C PRO A 446 8.73 -32.87 24.82
N GLY A 447 9.89 -32.36 24.42
CA GLY A 447 10.96 -33.15 23.83
C GLY A 447 11.61 -33.93 24.96
N THR A 448 10.89 -34.90 25.54
CA THR A 448 11.61 -36.08 25.99
C THR A 448 12.14 -36.74 24.72
N PRO A 449 13.46 -36.98 24.58
CA PRO A 449 14.02 -37.67 23.41
C PRO A 449 13.32 -39.02 23.10
N ALA A 450 12.63 -39.61 24.07
CA ALA A 450 11.80 -40.81 23.92
C ALA A 450 10.54 -40.62 23.04
N ALA A 451 9.88 -39.46 23.05
CA ALA A 451 8.67 -39.23 22.24
C ALA A 451 9.01 -38.92 20.77
N ALA A 452 10.13 -38.24 20.54
CA ALA A 452 10.69 -38.02 19.20
C ALA A 452 11.20 -39.34 18.57
N ALA A 453 11.76 -40.25 19.38
CA ALA A 453 12.16 -41.57 18.93
C ALA A 453 10.96 -42.50 18.61
N ALA A 454 9.84 -42.35 19.31
CA ALA A 454 8.62 -43.13 19.06
C ALA A 454 7.79 -42.65 17.86
N THR A 455 7.94 -41.39 17.44
CA THR A 455 7.30 -40.85 16.21
C THR A 455 8.16 -41.02 14.96
N ALA A 456 9.47 -41.27 15.11
CA ALA A 456 10.37 -41.54 13.99
C ALA A 456 10.11 -42.88 13.26
N THR A 457 9.29 -43.78 13.83
CA THR A 457 9.08 -45.13 13.28
C THR A 457 7.80 -45.33 12.46
N ASN A 458 6.89 -44.35 12.41
CA ASN A 458 5.70 -44.43 11.54
C ASN A 458 5.84 -43.48 10.34
N GLY A 459 6.44 -44.00 9.26
CA GLY A 459 6.84 -43.31 8.03
C GLY A 459 5.73 -42.68 7.18
N LYS A 460 5.00 -41.69 7.71
CA LYS A 460 4.20 -40.77 6.90
C LYS A 460 4.99 -39.49 6.67
N TRP A 461 5.82 -39.50 5.62
CA TRP A 461 6.56 -38.34 5.11
C TRP A 461 5.70 -37.06 5.01
N TYR A 462 4.37 -37.20 4.83
CA TYR A 462 3.41 -36.10 4.84
C TYR A 462 3.38 -35.31 6.16
N GLU A 463 3.54 -35.92 7.33
CA GLU A 463 3.58 -35.18 8.60
C GLU A 463 4.86 -34.36 8.74
N TRP A 464 5.98 -34.90 8.26
CA TRP A 464 7.27 -34.19 8.21
C TRP A 464 7.24 -33.00 7.25
N VAL A 465 6.44 -33.03 6.18
CA VAL A 465 6.25 -31.89 5.26
C VAL A 465 5.19 -30.90 5.77
N LYS A 466 4.21 -31.37 6.54
CA LYS A 466 3.09 -30.55 7.04
C LYS A 466 3.52 -29.49 8.04
N ASP A 467 4.46 -29.81 8.93
CA ASP A 467 4.97 -28.86 9.93
C ASP A 467 5.79 -27.71 9.30
N PRO A 468 6.74 -27.97 8.37
CA PRO A 468 7.37 -26.94 7.55
C PRO A 468 6.35 -26.16 6.73
N PHE A 469 5.31 -26.77 6.16
CA PHE A 469 4.29 -26.04 5.41
C PHE A 469 3.39 -25.18 6.32
N ALA A 470 3.10 -25.59 7.54
CA ALA A 470 2.37 -24.78 8.52
C ALA A 470 3.23 -23.60 9.01
N GLN A 471 4.53 -23.82 9.21
CA GLN A 471 5.49 -22.77 9.48
C GLN A 471 5.63 -21.83 8.27
N LEU A 472 5.68 -22.37 7.06
CA LEU A 472 5.72 -21.63 5.81
C LEU A 472 4.46 -20.78 5.62
N LYS A 473 3.26 -21.28 5.93
CA LYS A 473 2.03 -20.46 5.93
C LYS A 473 2.13 -19.26 6.86
N THR A 474 2.74 -19.46 8.03
CA THR A 474 2.89 -18.38 9.02
C THR A 474 3.99 -17.40 8.64
N VAL A 475 5.07 -17.90 8.02
CA VAL A 475 6.13 -17.08 7.43
C VAL A 475 5.62 -16.33 6.19
N LEU A 476 4.78 -16.93 5.34
CA LEU A 476 4.10 -16.27 4.24
C LEU A 476 3.11 -15.22 4.76
N ALA A 477 2.44 -15.46 5.88
CA ALA A 477 1.62 -14.44 6.53
C ALA A 477 2.49 -13.29 7.09
N ALA A 478 3.63 -13.56 7.70
CA ALA A 478 4.59 -12.53 8.12
C ALA A 478 5.21 -11.76 6.92
N ALA A 479 5.45 -12.48 5.82
CA ALA A 479 5.93 -11.94 4.55
C ALA A 479 4.80 -11.42 3.67
N SER A 480 3.55 -11.42 4.14
CA SER A 480 2.42 -10.95 3.33
C SER A 480 2.55 -9.49 2.90
N PRO A 481 3.11 -8.56 3.69
CA PRO A 481 3.37 -7.20 3.22
C PRO A 481 4.32 -7.17 2.01
N LEU A 482 5.39 -7.97 2.06
CA LEU A 482 6.34 -8.12 0.96
C LEU A 482 5.71 -8.82 -0.26
N LEU A 483 4.97 -9.91 -0.04
CA LEU A 483 4.30 -10.66 -1.11
C LEU A 483 3.25 -9.81 -1.81
N VAL A 484 2.51 -8.97 -1.08
CA VAL A 484 1.56 -8.02 -1.66
C VAL A 484 2.29 -7.02 -2.55
N SER A 485 3.42 -6.46 -2.10
CA SER A 485 4.23 -5.56 -2.91
C SER A 485 4.78 -6.24 -4.18
N LEU A 486 5.23 -7.49 -4.07
CA LEU A 486 5.72 -8.28 -5.20
C LEU A 486 4.60 -8.66 -6.18
N LEU A 487 3.45 -9.10 -5.67
CA LEU A 487 2.28 -9.44 -6.48
C LEU A 487 1.73 -8.24 -7.22
N GLN A 488 1.67 -7.08 -6.58
CA GLN A 488 1.25 -5.85 -7.24
C GLN A 488 2.16 -5.54 -8.45
N THR A 489 3.47 -5.69 -8.27
CA THR A 489 4.44 -5.50 -9.36
C THR A 489 4.30 -6.53 -10.47
N LEU A 490 4.08 -7.79 -10.09
CA LEU A 490 3.85 -8.85 -11.05
C LEU A 490 2.59 -8.59 -11.87
N PHE A 491 1.51 -8.12 -11.24
CA PHE A 491 0.29 -7.71 -11.94
C PHE A 491 0.51 -6.50 -12.83
N ASP A 492 1.22 -5.48 -12.34
CA ASP A 492 1.58 -4.32 -13.14
C ASP A 492 2.44 -4.71 -14.35
N LEU A 493 3.29 -5.75 -14.25
CA LEU A 493 4.10 -6.25 -15.34
C LEU A 493 3.32 -7.16 -16.31
N LEU A 494 2.34 -7.91 -15.81
CA LEU A 494 1.51 -8.82 -16.61
C LEU A 494 0.40 -8.10 -17.40
N PHE A 495 -0.08 -6.96 -16.88
CA PHE A 495 -1.22 -6.23 -17.45
C PHE A 495 -0.87 -4.85 -18.04
N LYS A 496 0.41 -4.45 -18.01
CA LYS A 496 0.95 -3.41 -18.90
C LYS A 496 1.34 -4.02 -20.24
#